data_AF-A0A0F9Q7Z5-F1
#
_entry.id   AF-A0A0F9Q7Z5-F1
#
_cell.length_a   1.000
_cell.length_b   1.000
_cell.length_c   1.000
_cell.angle_alpha   90.00
_cell.angle_beta   90.00
_cell.angle_gamma   90.00
#
_symmetry.space_group_name_H-M   'P 1'
#
loop_
_entity.id
_entity.type
_entity.pdbx_description
1 polymer ?
#
loop_
_entity_poly.entity_id
_entity_poly.type
_entity_poly.pdbx_seq_one_letter_code
_entity_poly.pdbx_strand_id
1 'polypeptide(L)'
;MKLTLNQAWKLCLEQWKWIDKQLDKDSLAGIVSLKRQWCRVKEFKDVTADCFFCEYNNQKGSAEDRDNCKNCPGRLINRKFYCDNGTYDYNRHPRKFYKKILGLNKKRLDK
;
A
#
# COMPACT_ATOMS: atom_id res chain seq x y z
N MET A 1 -9.83 12.93 -1.06
CA MET A 1 -10.75 11.74 -1.07
C MET A 1 -10.84 11.08 0.32
N LYS A 2 -12.03 10.73 0.83
CA LYS A 2 -12.20 9.97 2.08
C LYS A 2 -12.27 8.45 1.81
N LEU A 3 -11.34 7.67 2.36
CA LEU A 3 -11.24 6.22 2.15
C LEU A 3 -11.96 5.42 3.23
N THR A 4 -12.79 4.46 2.82
CA THR A 4 -13.20 3.35 3.68
C THR A 4 -12.08 2.30 3.75
N LEU A 5 -12.13 1.42 4.76
CA LEU A 5 -11.14 0.35 4.91
C LEU A 5 -11.15 -0.60 3.70
N ASN A 6 -12.34 -0.95 3.20
CA ASN A 6 -12.48 -1.80 2.01
C ASN A 6 -11.92 -1.15 0.75
N GLN A 7 -12.15 0.15 0.55
CA GLN A 7 -11.56 0.87 -0.58
C GLN A 7 -10.03 0.93 -0.47
N ALA A 8 -9.49 1.16 0.73
CA ALA A 8 -8.05 1.17 0.94
C ALA A 8 -7.41 -0.18 0.56
N TRP A 9 -8.03 -1.30 0.95
CA TRP A 9 -7.60 -2.65 0.52
C TRP A 9 -7.67 -2.84 -0.99
N LYS A 10 -8.82 -2.53 -1.59
CA LYS A 10 -9.02 -2.69 -3.04
C LYS A 10 -7.98 -1.89 -3.84
N LEU A 11 -7.87 -0.59 -3.57
CA LEU A 11 -6.98 0.30 -4.32
C LEU A 11 -5.51 -0.03 -4.10
N CYS A 12 -5.11 -0.40 -2.88
CA CYS A 12 -3.75 -0.83 -2.60
C CYS A 12 -3.40 -2.10 -3.40
N LEU A 13 -4.29 -3.10 -3.42
CA LEU A 13 -4.08 -4.34 -4.18
C LEU A 13 -4.04 -4.10 -5.69
N GLU A 14 -4.92 -3.24 -6.23
CA GLU A 14 -4.92 -2.89 -7.65
C GLU A 14 -3.65 -2.13 -8.06
N GLN A 15 -3.19 -1.21 -7.22
CA GLN A 15 -1.94 -0.48 -7.42
C GLN A 15 -0.75 -1.44 -7.46
N TRP A 16 -0.61 -2.33 -6.46
CA TRP A 16 0.50 -3.28 -6.42
C TRP A 16 0.44 -4.33 -7.52
N LYS A 17 -0.76 -4.78 -7.91
CA LYS A 17 -0.94 -5.66 -9.08
C LYS A 17 -0.43 -5.01 -10.36
N TRP A 18 -0.67 -3.71 -10.53
CA TRP A 18 -0.18 -2.98 -11.69
C TRP A 18 1.33 -2.74 -11.61
N ILE A 19 1.86 -2.35 -10.45
CA ILE A 19 3.30 -2.17 -10.22
C ILE A 19 4.04 -3.47 -10.55
N ASP A 20 3.57 -4.62 -10.06
CA ASP A 20 4.18 -5.93 -10.32
C ASP A 20 4.35 -6.21 -11.83
N LYS A 21 3.37 -5.81 -12.64
CA LYS A 21 3.43 -5.92 -14.11
C LYS A 21 4.40 -4.93 -14.77
N GLN A 22 4.68 -3.79 -14.14
CA GLN A 22 5.65 -2.81 -14.65
C GLN A 22 7.09 -3.17 -14.30
N LEU A 23 7.30 -3.92 -13.21
CA LEU A 23 8.64 -4.36 -12.81
C LEU A 23 9.36 -5.18 -13.89
N ASP A 24 8.61 -5.89 -14.74
CA ASP A 24 9.17 -6.64 -15.88
C ASP A 24 9.48 -5.74 -17.09
N LYS A 25 8.91 -4.55 -17.16
CA LYS A 25 8.96 -3.67 -18.34
C LYS A 25 9.89 -2.48 -18.18
N ASP A 26 10.04 -2.00 -16.94
CA ASP A 26 10.64 -0.70 -16.66
C ASP A 26 11.59 -0.81 -15.46
N SER A 27 12.76 -1.42 -15.69
CA SER A 27 13.73 -1.77 -14.63
C SER A 27 14.39 -0.57 -13.96
N LEU A 28 14.26 0.63 -14.54
CA LEU A 28 14.88 1.87 -14.05
C LEU A 28 13.93 2.72 -13.20
N ALA A 29 12.62 2.47 -13.26
CA ALA A 29 11.64 3.26 -12.52
C ALA A 29 11.55 2.82 -11.05
N GLY A 30 11.93 3.72 -10.13
CA GLY A 30 11.77 3.48 -8.69
C GLY A 30 10.30 3.29 -8.29
N ILE A 31 10.04 2.51 -7.23
CA ILE A 31 8.69 2.15 -6.79
C ILE A 31 7.79 3.36 -6.51
N VAL A 32 8.35 4.45 -5.97
CA VAL A 32 7.61 5.70 -5.74
C VAL A 32 7.14 6.31 -7.08
N SER A 33 7.97 6.27 -8.11
CA SER A 33 7.59 6.75 -9.45
C SER A 33 6.44 5.93 -10.04
N LEU A 34 6.53 4.59 -9.94
CA LEU A 34 5.46 3.69 -10.40
C LEU A 34 4.15 3.90 -9.64
N LYS A 35 4.20 4.12 -8.32
CA LYS A 35 3.01 4.47 -7.53
C LYS A 35 2.34 5.76 -8.01
N ARG A 36 3.13 6.81 -8.26
CA ARG A 36 2.64 8.09 -8.80
C ARG A 36 2.05 7.94 -10.20
N GLN A 37 2.72 7.17 -11.07
CA GLN A 37 2.24 6.90 -12.42
C GLN A 37 0.90 6.18 -12.39
N TRP A 38 0.74 5.18 -11.51
CA TRP A 38 -0.55 4.52 -11.33
C TRP A 38 -1.65 5.48 -10.88
N CYS A 39 -1.37 6.34 -9.90
CA CYS A 39 -2.34 7.35 -9.44
C CYS A 39 -2.76 8.28 -10.59
N ARG A 40 -1.82 8.72 -11.43
CA ARG A 40 -2.11 9.55 -12.62
C ARG A 40 -2.98 8.80 -13.64
N VAL A 41 -2.64 7.55 -13.96
CA VAL A 41 -3.40 6.71 -14.92
C VAL A 41 -4.83 6.43 -14.43
N LYS A 42 -5.03 6.39 -13.11
CA LYS A 42 -6.34 6.19 -12.48
C LYS A 42 -7.02 7.50 -12.05
N GLU A 43 -6.48 8.64 -12.47
CA GLU A 43 -7.01 9.98 -12.21
C GLU A 43 -7.18 10.34 -10.71
N PHE A 44 -6.39 9.69 -9.85
CA PHE A 44 -6.32 10.03 -8.43
C PHE A 44 -5.43 11.27 -8.24
N LYS A 45 -6.06 12.45 -8.20
CA LYS A 45 -5.37 13.75 -8.08
C LYS A 45 -4.99 14.12 -6.64
N ASP A 46 -5.69 13.57 -5.64
CA ASP A 46 -5.56 13.96 -4.22
C ASP A 46 -4.83 12.93 -3.34
N VAL A 47 -4.14 11.95 -3.92
CA VAL A 47 -3.43 10.93 -3.12
C VAL A 47 -2.05 11.48 -2.78
N THR A 48 -1.82 11.73 -1.49
CA THR A 48 -0.61 12.44 -1.00
C THR A 48 0.51 11.49 -0.62
N ALA A 49 0.15 10.29 -0.14
CA ALA A 49 1.11 9.32 0.39
C ALA A 49 1.59 8.30 -0.66
N ASP A 50 1.16 8.43 -1.92
CA ASP A 50 1.41 7.48 -3.02
C ASP A 50 1.04 6.01 -2.69
N CYS A 51 0.30 5.78 -1.60
CA CYS A 51 -0.04 4.48 -1.03
C CYS A 51 -1.40 4.57 -0.32
N PHE A 52 -2.37 3.76 -0.74
CA PHE A 52 -3.73 3.80 -0.20
C PHE A 52 -3.84 3.35 1.26
N PHE A 53 -2.87 2.58 1.78
CA PHE A 53 -2.80 2.26 3.20
C PHE A 53 -2.34 3.45 4.04
N CYS A 54 -1.32 4.17 3.56
CA CYS A 54 -0.84 5.37 4.22
C CYS A 54 -1.88 6.49 4.13
N GLU A 55 -2.54 6.64 2.99
CA GLU A 55 -3.65 7.59 2.79
C GLU A 55 -4.80 7.31 3.75
N TYR A 56 -5.21 6.04 3.90
CA TYR A 56 -6.20 5.66 4.90
C TYR A 56 -5.74 5.97 6.33
N ASN A 57 -4.50 5.61 6.67
CA ASN A 57 -3.93 5.88 7.99
C ASN A 57 -3.91 7.38 8.29
N ASN A 58 -3.51 8.22 7.33
CA ASN A 58 -3.43 9.69 7.49
C ASN A 58 -4.79 10.35 7.72
N GLN A 59 -5.88 9.68 7.35
CA GLN A 59 -7.26 10.10 7.57
C GLN A 59 -7.84 9.61 8.90
N LYS A 60 -7.05 8.88 9.72
CA LYS A 60 -7.51 8.19 10.93
C LYS A 60 -6.59 8.44 12.13
N GLY A 61 -7.21 8.68 13.29
CA GLY A 61 -6.52 8.81 14.57
C GLY A 61 -5.80 10.14 14.76
N SER A 62 -5.02 10.22 15.83
CA SER A 62 -4.20 11.39 16.17
C SER A 62 -2.99 11.52 15.22
N ALA A 63 -2.23 12.62 15.29
CA ALA A 63 -0.93 12.72 14.60
C ALA A 63 0.01 11.57 14.99
N GLU A 64 0.09 11.27 16.29
CA GLU A 64 0.91 10.18 16.82
C GLU A 64 0.51 8.81 16.26
N ASP A 65 -0.79 8.54 16.13
CA ASP A 65 -1.28 7.28 15.55
C ASP A 65 -0.88 7.16 14.08
N ARG A 66 -0.87 8.30 13.37
CA ARG A 66 -0.50 8.37 11.95
C ARG A 66 0.99 8.08 11.76
N ASP A 67 1.85 8.73 12.52
CA ASP A 67 3.31 8.56 12.45
C ASP A 67 3.72 7.13 12.79
N ASN A 68 3.00 6.50 13.73
CA ASN A 68 3.23 5.11 14.12
C ASN A 68 2.49 4.09 13.23
N CYS A 69 1.80 4.53 12.17
CA CYS A 69 1.00 3.67 11.29
C CYS A 69 -0.04 2.81 12.06
N LYS A 70 -0.54 3.24 13.23
CA LYS A 70 -1.43 2.40 14.07
C LYS A 70 -2.73 2.04 13.36
N ASN A 71 -3.19 2.89 12.44
CA ASN A 71 -4.39 2.70 11.64
C ASN A 71 -4.12 2.12 10.25
N CYS A 72 -2.87 1.72 9.95
CA CYS A 72 -2.54 1.11 8.68
C CYS A 72 -3.35 -0.18 8.48
N PRO A 73 -4.08 -0.33 7.35
CA PRO A 73 -4.90 -1.52 7.10
C PRO A 73 -4.15 -2.84 7.25
N GLY A 74 -2.88 -2.91 6.84
CA GLY A 74 -2.03 -4.09 7.05
C GLY A 74 -1.74 -4.38 8.53
N ARG A 75 -1.55 -3.34 9.36
CA ARG A 75 -1.32 -3.48 10.81
C ARG A 75 -2.55 -3.91 11.58
N LEU A 76 -3.75 -3.51 11.11
CA LEU A 76 -5.01 -3.98 11.68
C LEU A 76 -5.18 -5.51 11.56
N ILE A 77 -4.59 -6.12 10.52
CA ILE A 77 -4.59 -7.58 10.33
C ILE A 77 -3.40 -8.24 11.03
N ASN A 78 -2.22 -7.61 10.99
CA ASN A 78 -1.01 -8.10 11.64
C ASN A 78 -0.22 -6.94 12.25
N ARG A 79 -0.23 -6.81 13.58
CA ARG A 79 0.43 -5.71 14.31
C ARG A 79 1.94 -5.58 14.03
N LYS A 80 2.61 -6.66 13.60
CA LYS A 80 4.03 -6.71 13.23
C LYS A 80 4.31 -6.36 11.76
N PHE A 81 3.29 -5.99 10.98
CA PHE A 81 3.46 -5.56 9.60
C PHE A 81 4.08 -4.17 9.52
N TYR A 82 5.15 -4.04 8.74
CA TYR A 82 5.79 -2.77 8.40
C TYR A 82 6.18 -2.78 6.93
N CYS A 83 6.07 -1.63 6.25
CA CYS A 83 6.30 -1.56 4.80
C CYS A 83 7.77 -1.69 4.41
N ASP A 84 8.68 -1.35 5.31
CA ASP A 84 10.14 -1.39 5.20
C ASP A 84 10.75 -2.62 5.91
N ASN A 85 9.94 -3.66 6.13
CA ASN A 85 10.45 -4.89 6.72
C ASN A 85 11.52 -5.53 5.83
N GLY A 86 12.69 -5.85 6.38
CA GLY A 86 13.82 -6.39 5.60
C GLY A 86 13.52 -7.62 4.73
N THR A 87 12.52 -8.45 5.07
CA THR A 87 12.16 -9.64 4.28
C THR A 87 11.25 -9.32 3.09
N TYR A 88 10.43 -8.27 3.20
CA TYR A 88 9.39 -7.93 2.20
C TYR A 88 9.28 -6.42 1.97
N ASP A 89 10.39 -5.69 2.08
CA ASP A 89 10.45 -4.24 1.92
C ASP A 89 9.79 -3.78 0.60
N TYR A 90 8.90 -2.79 0.69
CA TYR A 90 8.12 -2.34 -0.47
C TYR A 90 9.00 -1.79 -1.61
N ASN A 91 10.15 -1.23 -1.29
CA ASN A 91 11.05 -0.59 -2.24
C ASN A 91 12.13 -1.57 -2.72
N ARG A 92 12.78 -2.29 -1.81
CA ARG A 92 13.87 -3.24 -2.11
C ARG A 92 13.36 -4.59 -2.63
N HIS A 93 12.18 -5.01 -2.18
CA HIS A 93 11.59 -6.32 -2.50
C HIS A 93 10.11 -6.20 -2.89
N PRO A 94 9.76 -5.39 -3.91
CA PRO A 94 8.38 -5.04 -4.25
C PRO A 94 7.48 -6.25 -4.54
N ARG A 95 8.01 -7.30 -5.19
CA ARG A 95 7.25 -8.55 -5.41
C ARG A 95 6.95 -9.30 -4.11
N LYS A 96 7.91 -9.35 -3.18
CA LYS A 96 7.70 -9.96 -1.86
C LYS A 96 6.71 -9.14 -1.04
N PHE A 97 6.79 -7.82 -1.12
CA PHE A 97 5.80 -6.92 -0.52
C PHE A 97 4.39 -7.16 -1.06
N TYR A 98 4.23 -7.25 -2.38
CA TYR A 98 2.93 -7.52 -2.99
C TYR A 98 2.35 -8.87 -2.53
N LYS A 99 3.15 -9.94 -2.57
CA LYS A 99 2.76 -11.26 -2.02
C LYS A 99 2.37 -11.18 -0.54
N LYS A 100 3.07 -10.37 0.25
CA LYS A 100 2.75 -10.14 1.67
C LYS A 100 1.38 -9.47 1.83
N ILE A 101 1.08 -8.43 1.06
CA ILE A 101 -0.23 -7.76 1.12
C ILE A 101 -1.35 -8.73 0.68
N LEU A 102 -1.13 -9.52 -0.39
CA LEU A 102 -2.10 -10.55 -0.80
C LEU A 102 -2.41 -11.53 0.34
N GLY A 103 -1.36 -12.02 1.03
CA GLY A 103 -1.52 -12.91 2.18
C GLY A 103 -2.26 -12.26 3.36
N LEU A 104 -2.06 -10.96 3.60
CA LEU A 104 -2.83 -10.23 4.62
C LEU A 104 -4.29 -10.03 4.21
N ASN A 105 -4.57 -9.74 2.94
CA ASN A 105 -5.95 -9.60 2.46
C ASN A 105 -6.72 -10.92 2.55
N LYS A 106 -6.06 -12.06 2.28
CA LYS A 106 -6.68 -13.38 2.47
C LYS A 106 -7.14 -13.56 3.94
N LYS A 107 -6.23 -13.32 4.89
CA LYS A 107 -6.55 -13.37 6.34
C LYS A 107 -7.63 -12.38 6.78
N ARG A 108 -7.78 -11.27 6.07
CA ARG A 108 -8.84 -10.29 6.34
C ARG A 108 -10.21 -10.79 5.91
N LEU A 109 -10.29 -11.51 4.79
CA LEU A 109 -11.53 -12.01 4.22
C LEU A 109 -11.97 -13.35 4.84
N ASP A 110 -11.03 -14.11 5.41
CA ASP A 110 -11.31 -15.36 6.13
C ASP A 110 -11.85 -15.11 7.58
N LYS A 111 -12.12 -13.85 7.94
CA LYS A 111 -12.67 -13.43 9.24
C LYS A 111 -14.07 -12.85 9.04
#